data_AF-A0A1J4RGM1-F1
#
_entry.id   AF-A0A1J4RGM1-F1
#
_cell.length_a   1.000
_cell.length_b   1.000
_cell.length_c   1.000
_cell.angle_alpha   90.00
_cell.angle_beta   90.00
_cell.angle_gamma   90.00
#
_symmetry.space_group_name_H-M   'P 1'
#
loop_
_entity.id
_entity.type
_entity.pdbx_description
1 polymer ?
#
loop_
_entity_poly.entity_id
_entity_poly.type
_entity_poly.pdbx_seq_one_letter_code
_entity_poly.pdbx_strand_id
1 'polypeptide(L)'
;MNSPLKQDLNPKEKQELARLVYRCTMWVSISDEDGGGSSRSAEDRVLKKRMQTLYRNTRLGTNEREILGIILANSQYWKSWCEGLIDLMDEIARYQERIPPKLAEMIMALAMDVAMAFEERSAFSSFFVRAGFRIRNIFSSSGSILSPEEHASISPNEKAALKELAFALKVDVSGL
;
A
#
# COMPACT_ATOMS: atom_id res chain seq x y z
N MET A 1 31.19 10.92 -1.69
CA MET A 1 30.31 9.73 -1.63
C MET A 1 29.76 9.62 -0.22
N ASN A 2 28.63 10.28 0.06
CA ASN A 2 27.97 10.16 1.35
C ASN A 2 26.97 9.01 1.24
N SER A 3 27.28 7.89 1.87
CA SER A 3 26.30 6.83 2.12
C SER A 3 25.19 7.45 2.96
N PRO A 4 23.92 7.53 2.49
CA PRO A 4 22.86 8.00 3.35
C PRO A 4 22.73 6.97 4.48
N LEU A 5 22.85 7.47 5.71
CA LEU A 5 22.77 6.72 6.95
C LEU A 5 21.71 5.61 6.83
N LYS A 6 22.16 4.35 6.92
CA LYS A 6 21.30 3.23 7.33
C LYS A 6 20.82 3.57 8.74
N GLN A 7 19.78 4.39 8.85
CA GLN A 7 19.17 4.69 10.12
C GLN A 7 18.33 3.45 10.46
N ASP A 8 18.92 2.58 11.28
CA ASP A 8 18.20 1.47 11.85
C ASP A 8 17.08 2.06 12.71
N LEU A 9 15.83 1.81 12.32
CA LEU A 9 14.68 2.38 13.00
C LEU A 9 14.54 1.71 14.36
N ASN A 10 14.20 2.48 15.39
CA ASN A 10 13.97 1.88 16.69
C ASN A 10 12.66 1.05 16.68
N PRO A 11 12.46 0.11 17.62
CA PRO A 11 11.28 -0.75 17.62
C PRO A 11 9.94 0.00 17.67
N LYS A 12 9.89 1.17 18.34
CA LYS A 12 8.69 1.99 18.44
C LYS A 12 8.38 2.68 17.11
N GLU A 13 9.40 3.20 16.43
CA GLU A 13 9.27 3.77 15.08
C GLU A 13 8.81 2.72 14.07
N LYS A 14 9.35 1.49 14.14
CA LYS A 14 8.92 0.39 13.28
C LYS A 14 7.45 0.04 13.49
N GLN A 15 6.96 0.10 14.73
CA GLN A 15 5.53 -0.09 15.06
C GLN A 15 4.66 1.03 14.50
N GLU A 16 5.05 2.29 14.69
CA GLU A 16 4.32 3.46 14.18
C GLU A 16 4.27 3.44 12.64
N LEU A 17 5.39 3.14 11.98
CA LEU A 17 5.45 3.02 10.53
C LEU A 17 4.67 1.81 10.01
N ALA A 18 4.65 0.68 10.71
CA ALA A 18 3.79 -0.44 10.36
C ALA A 18 2.31 -0.07 10.38
N ARG A 19 1.86 0.65 11.42
CA ARG A 19 0.51 1.17 11.50
C ARG A 19 0.21 2.13 10.35
N LEU A 20 1.13 3.04 10.05
CA LEU A 20 0.99 4.02 8.98
C LEU A 20 0.87 3.35 7.61
N VAL A 21 1.73 2.37 7.30
CA VAL A 21 1.71 1.62 6.04
C VAL A 21 0.35 0.97 5.81
N TYR A 22 -0.20 0.30 6.83
CA TYR A 22 -1.51 -0.34 6.74
C TYR A 22 -2.62 0.70 6.51
N ARG A 23 -2.61 1.81 7.27
CA ARG A 23 -3.59 2.90 7.13
C ARG A 23 -3.56 3.53 5.73
N CYS A 24 -2.39 3.83 5.20
CA CYS A 24 -2.24 4.37 3.84
C CYS A 24 -2.80 3.43 2.78
N THR A 25 -2.61 2.13 2.96
CA THR A 25 -3.13 1.12 2.03
C THR A 25 -4.65 1.05 2.10
N MET A 26 -5.24 1.15 3.29
CA MET A 26 -6.69 1.11 3.49
C MET A 26 -7.40 2.41 3.11
N TRP A 27 -6.72 3.56 3.19
CA TRP A 27 -7.26 4.85 2.78
C TRP A 27 -7.79 4.82 1.34
N VAL A 28 -6.99 4.26 0.43
CA VAL A 28 -7.38 4.15 -0.98
C VAL A 28 -8.60 3.25 -1.13
N SER A 29 -8.58 2.06 -0.51
CA SER A 29 -9.68 1.09 -0.54
C SER A 29 -11.01 1.66 -0.03
N ILE A 30 -10.96 2.50 1.01
CA ILE A 30 -12.16 3.05 1.68
C ILE A 30 -12.64 4.34 1.00
N SER A 31 -11.83 4.94 0.12
CA SER A 31 -12.22 6.13 -0.65
C SER A 31 -13.29 5.82 -1.70
N ASP A 32 -13.56 4.54 -1.98
CA ASP A 32 -14.69 4.11 -2.77
C ASP A 32 -15.88 3.76 -1.86
N GLU A 33 -16.98 4.53 -1.97
CA GLU A 33 -18.16 4.39 -1.09
C GLU A 33 -19.01 3.14 -1.41
N ASP A 34 -18.78 2.48 -2.55
CA ASP A 34 -19.63 1.37 -3.04
C ASP A 34 -19.32 0.00 -2.40
N GLY A 35 -18.39 -0.05 -1.44
CA GLY A 35 -17.99 -1.28 -0.73
C GLY A 35 -18.88 -1.63 0.47
N GLY A 36 -19.95 -2.40 0.25
CA GLY A 36 -20.73 -3.03 1.32
C GLY A 36 -19.87 -3.93 2.25
N GLY A 37 -20.38 -4.31 3.43
CA GLY A 37 -19.60 -5.05 4.45
C GLY A 37 -18.96 -6.38 4.00
N SER A 38 -19.46 -6.99 2.92
CA SER A 38 -18.90 -8.18 2.28
C SER A 38 -17.66 -7.90 1.42
N SER A 39 -17.48 -6.68 0.91
CA SER A 39 -16.27 -6.30 0.16
C SER A 39 -15.09 -6.05 1.10
N ARG A 40 -15.32 -5.41 2.25
CA ARG A 40 -14.29 -5.12 3.26
C ARG A 40 -13.57 -6.35 3.81
N SER A 41 -14.31 -7.41 4.15
CA SER A 41 -13.72 -8.70 4.64
C SER A 41 -12.84 -9.39 3.60
N ALA A 42 -13.10 -9.08 2.34
CA ALA A 42 -12.44 -9.64 1.19
C ALA A 42 -11.21 -8.82 0.78
N GLU A 43 -11.30 -7.49 0.84
CA GLU A 43 -10.17 -6.56 0.72
C GLU A 43 -9.09 -6.91 1.75
N ASP A 44 -9.46 -7.09 3.01
CA ASP A 44 -8.54 -7.50 4.07
C ASP A 44 -7.83 -8.83 3.74
N ARG A 45 -8.54 -9.79 3.15
CA ARG A 45 -7.96 -11.08 2.75
C ARG A 45 -6.95 -10.92 1.61
N VAL A 46 -7.25 -10.10 0.61
CA VAL A 46 -6.36 -9.83 -0.51
C VAL A 46 -5.13 -9.07 -0.03
N LEU A 47 -5.32 -8.00 0.74
CA LEU A 47 -4.26 -7.22 1.35
C LEU A 47 -3.34 -8.10 2.20
N LYS A 48 -3.90 -8.98 3.03
CA LYS A 48 -3.12 -9.96 3.80
C LYS A 48 -2.27 -10.86 2.92
N LYS A 49 -2.83 -11.41 1.84
CA LYS A 49 -2.11 -12.28 0.90
C LYS A 49 -0.99 -11.52 0.18
N ARG A 50 -1.22 -10.27 -0.20
CA ARG A 50 -0.23 -9.38 -0.84
C ARG A 50 0.92 -9.05 0.12
N MET A 51 0.61 -8.62 1.35
CA MET A 51 1.60 -8.35 2.39
C MET A 51 2.43 -9.61 2.72
N GLN A 52 1.81 -10.79 2.78
CA GLN A 52 2.54 -12.05 2.98
C GLN A 52 3.50 -12.35 1.83
N THR A 53 3.12 -12.06 0.59
CA THR A 53 3.96 -12.26 -0.59
C THR A 53 5.16 -11.30 -0.55
N LEU A 54 4.92 -10.02 -0.26
CA LEU A 54 5.98 -9.03 -0.08
C LEU A 54 6.93 -9.40 1.06
N TYR A 55 6.41 -9.82 2.20
CA TYR A 55 7.20 -10.23 3.35
C TYR A 55 8.15 -11.39 3.02
N ARG A 56 7.67 -12.38 2.24
CA ARG A 56 8.49 -13.52 1.78
C ARG A 56 9.59 -13.08 0.81
N ASN A 57 9.27 -12.15 -0.09
CA ASN A 57 10.17 -11.70 -1.16
C ASN A 57 11.16 -10.61 -0.70
N THR A 58 10.87 -9.89 0.38
CA THR A 58 11.76 -8.85 0.92
C THR A 58 12.95 -9.47 1.63
N ARG A 59 14.15 -8.92 1.43
CA ARG A 59 15.40 -9.43 2.04
C ARG A 59 15.34 -9.48 3.57
N LEU A 60 15.86 -10.55 4.17
CA LEU A 60 16.03 -10.70 5.63
C LEU A 60 16.91 -9.60 6.22
N GLY A 61 16.58 -9.16 7.45
CA GLY A 61 17.33 -8.14 8.20
C GLY A 61 17.19 -6.71 7.67
N THR A 62 16.04 -6.41 7.04
CA THR A 62 15.72 -5.06 6.54
C THR A 62 14.54 -4.48 7.29
N ASN A 63 14.54 -3.16 7.49
CA ASN A 63 13.45 -2.44 8.16
C ASN A 63 12.10 -2.72 7.49
N GLU A 64 12.06 -2.80 6.17
CA GLU A 64 10.84 -3.07 5.40
C GLU A 64 10.27 -4.44 5.71
N ARG A 65 11.14 -5.47 5.81
CA ARG A 65 10.68 -6.82 6.19
C ARG A 65 10.17 -6.84 7.63
N GLU A 66 10.83 -6.15 8.54
CA GLU A 66 10.39 -6.07 9.94
C GLU A 66 9.05 -5.34 10.05
N ILE A 67 8.87 -4.23 9.36
CA ILE A 67 7.62 -3.48 9.27
C ILE A 67 6.49 -4.37 8.73
N LEU A 68 6.71 -5.06 7.60
CA LEU A 68 5.74 -6.02 7.05
C LEU A 68 5.43 -7.15 8.05
N GLY A 69 6.43 -7.63 8.78
CA GLY A 69 6.27 -8.62 9.84
C GLY A 69 5.39 -8.11 10.99
N ILE A 70 5.60 -6.87 11.43
CA ILE A 70 4.78 -6.22 12.47
C ILE A 70 3.34 -6.10 12.01
N ILE A 71 3.11 -5.65 10.77
CA ILE A 71 1.74 -5.54 10.22
C ILE A 71 1.03 -6.90 10.27
N LEU A 72 1.67 -7.95 9.77
CA LEU A 72 1.09 -9.30 9.72
C LEU A 72 0.87 -9.89 11.12
N ALA A 73 1.80 -9.68 12.05
CA ALA A 73 1.71 -10.15 13.44
C ALA A 73 0.61 -9.45 14.25
N ASN A 74 0.18 -8.27 13.81
CA ASN A 74 -0.84 -7.45 14.46
C ASN A 74 -2.18 -7.44 13.68
N SER A 75 -2.46 -8.48 12.88
CA SER A 75 -3.69 -8.55 12.09
C SER A 75 -4.99 -8.46 12.88
N GLN A 76 -4.96 -8.79 14.18
CA GLN A 76 -6.06 -8.58 15.12
C GLN A 76 -6.38 -7.11 15.42
N TYR A 77 -5.44 -6.18 15.18
CA TYR A 77 -5.58 -4.74 15.46
C TYR A 77 -5.84 -3.91 14.19
N TRP A 78 -5.86 -4.53 13.02
CA TRP A 78 -6.04 -3.82 11.75
C TRP A 78 -7.29 -2.95 11.71
N LYS A 79 -8.42 -3.45 12.23
CA LYS A 79 -9.66 -2.68 12.30
C LYS A 79 -9.50 -1.41 13.14
N SER A 80 -8.88 -1.50 14.32
CA SER A 80 -8.68 -0.32 15.18
C SER A 80 -7.62 0.62 14.60
N TRP A 81 -6.65 0.11 13.84
CA TRP A 81 -5.70 0.95 13.13
C TRP A 81 -6.35 1.85 12.08
N CYS A 82 -7.50 1.48 11.53
CA CYS A 82 -8.26 2.30 10.58
C CYS A 82 -9.23 3.30 11.23
N GLU A 83 -9.30 3.36 12.57
CA GLU A 83 -10.09 4.38 13.24
C GLU A 83 -9.47 5.77 13.01
N GLY A 84 -10.31 6.77 12.69
CA GLY A 84 -9.85 8.14 12.42
C GLY A 84 -8.98 8.26 11.16
N LEU A 85 -9.30 7.53 10.09
CA LEU A 85 -8.58 7.66 8.81
C LEU A 85 -8.68 9.06 8.18
N ILE A 86 -9.69 9.85 8.56
CA ILE A 86 -9.85 11.24 8.10
C ILE A 86 -8.62 12.11 8.40
N ASP A 87 -7.88 11.81 9.47
CA ASP A 87 -6.68 12.55 9.89
C ASP A 87 -5.38 11.97 9.31
N LEU A 88 -5.46 11.04 8.35
CA LEU A 88 -4.29 10.33 7.83
C LEU A 88 -3.27 11.26 7.16
N MET A 89 -3.71 12.23 6.37
CA MET A 89 -2.80 13.11 5.65
C MET A 89 -1.98 13.99 6.60
N ASP A 90 -2.61 14.50 7.66
CA ASP A 90 -1.94 15.22 8.74
C ASP A 90 -0.96 14.31 9.50
N GLU A 91 -1.32 13.04 9.67
CA GLU A 91 -0.41 12.06 10.24
C GLU A 91 0.83 11.85 9.36
N ILE A 92 0.65 11.61 8.06
CA ILE A 92 1.77 11.44 7.12
C ILE A 92 2.68 12.67 7.15
N ALA A 93 2.10 13.87 7.16
CA ALA A 93 2.86 15.12 7.23
C ALA A 93 3.76 15.18 8.48
N ARG A 94 3.26 14.74 9.65
CA ARG A 94 4.05 14.68 10.90
C ARG A 94 5.17 13.64 10.88
N TYR A 95 4.98 12.54 10.15
CA TYR A 95 5.97 11.46 10.04
C TYR A 95 6.87 11.56 8.82
N GLN A 96 6.67 12.56 7.95
CA GLN A 96 7.27 12.61 6.61
C GLN A 96 8.80 12.46 6.61
N GLU A 97 9.50 13.12 7.53
CA GLU A 97 10.97 13.04 7.64
C GLU A 97 11.46 11.67 8.11
N ARG A 98 10.59 10.88 8.74
CA ARG A 98 10.88 9.56 9.29
C ARG A 98 10.51 8.42 8.35
N ILE A 99 9.78 8.69 7.26
CA ILE A 99 9.40 7.69 6.27
C ILE A 99 10.57 7.57 5.27
N PRO A 100 11.32 6.45 5.25
CA PRO A 100 12.36 6.26 4.25
C PRO A 100 11.75 6.27 2.84
N PRO A 101 12.43 6.81 1.81
CA PRO A 101 11.89 6.84 0.44
C PRO A 101 11.43 5.47 -0.06
N LYS A 102 12.21 4.42 0.25
CA LYS A 102 11.87 3.04 -0.10
C LYS A 102 10.62 2.50 0.59
N LEU A 103 10.32 3.00 1.79
CA LEU A 103 9.07 2.69 2.49
C LEU A 103 7.90 3.43 1.84
N ALA A 104 8.09 4.69 1.45
CA ALA A 104 7.08 5.46 0.73
C ALA A 104 6.72 4.80 -0.62
N GLU A 105 7.72 4.35 -1.39
CA GLU A 105 7.51 3.56 -2.60
C GLU A 105 6.73 2.26 -2.33
N MET A 106 7.07 1.54 -1.25
CA MET A 106 6.36 0.32 -0.87
C MET A 106 4.91 0.61 -0.46
N ILE A 107 4.64 1.72 0.25
CA ILE A 107 3.29 2.15 0.61
C ILE A 107 2.47 2.40 -0.66
N MET A 108 3.03 3.15 -1.62
CA MET A 108 2.35 3.42 -2.88
C MET A 108 2.07 2.14 -3.67
N ALA A 109 3.03 1.23 -3.77
CA ALA A 109 2.84 -0.04 -4.46
C ALA A 109 1.74 -0.89 -3.81
N LEU A 110 1.70 -0.95 -2.49
CA LEU A 110 0.65 -1.65 -1.73
C LEU A 110 -0.74 -1.03 -1.94
N ALA A 111 -0.82 0.31 -1.89
CA ALA A 111 -2.07 1.04 -2.09
C ALA A 111 -2.62 0.83 -3.51
N MET A 112 -1.76 0.85 -4.53
CA MET A 112 -2.13 0.56 -5.91
C MET A 112 -2.59 -0.90 -6.08
N ASP A 113 -1.88 -1.86 -5.49
CA ASP A 113 -2.26 -3.28 -5.50
C ASP A 113 -3.66 -3.52 -4.90
N VAL A 114 -4.03 -2.77 -3.87
CA VAL A 114 -5.35 -2.86 -3.24
C VAL A 114 -6.43 -2.27 -4.13
N ALA A 115 -6.19 -1.08 -4.70
CA ALA A 115 -7.14 -0.45 -5.61
C ALA A 115 -7.43 -1.35 -6.82
N MET A 116 -6.40 -1.91 -7.44
CA MET A 116 -6.55 -2.84 -8.57
C MET A 116 -7.24 -4.15 -8.20
N ALA A 117 -7.16 -4.59 -6.94
CA ALA A 117 -7.80 -5.83 -6.50
C ALA A 117 -9.32 -5.69 -6.30
N PHE A 118 -9.84 -4.47 -6.18
CA PHE A 118 -11.26 -4.22 -5.93
C PHE A 118 -12.11 -4.46 -7.20
N GLU A 119 -11.64 -4.04 -8.38
CA GLU A 119 -12.44 -4.13 -9.61
C GLU A 119 -12.47 -5.54 -10.24
N GLU A 120 -11.52 -6.43 -9.90
CA GLU A 120 -11.65 -7.87 -10.25
C GLU A 120 -13.02 -8.41 -9.79
N ARG A 121 -13.61 -7.86 -8.70
CA ARG A 121 -14.91 -8.28 -8.17
C ARG A 121 -16.13 -7.68 -8.87
N SER A 122 -16.04 -6.47 -9.42
CA SER A 122 -17.09 -5.89 -10.26
C SER A 122 -17.20 -6.66 -11.58
N ALA A 123 -16.05 -7.04 -12.15
CA ALA A 123 -15.96 -7.81 -13.38
C ALA A 123 -16.15 -9.33 -13.20
N PHE A 124 -16.32 -9.85 -11.98
CA PHE A 124 -16.55 -11.29 -11.74
C PHE A 124 -17.93 -11.80 -12.21
N SER A 125 -18.78 -10.95 -12.81
CA SER A 125 -19.88 -11.41 -13.69
C SER A 125 -19.40 -11.89 -15.08
N SER A 126 -18.12 -11.74 -15.40
CA SER A 126 -17.54 -12.12 -16.70
C SER A 126 -16.09 -12.61 -16.55
N PHE A 127 -15.98 -13.84 -16.05
CA PHE A 127 -15.11 -14.91 -16.54
C PHE A 127 -13.77 -14.54 -17.23
N PHE A 128 -12.66 -14.96 -16.59
CA PHE A 128 -11.29 -15.09 -17.11
C PHE A 128 -10.58 -13.83 -17.63
N VAL A 129 -9.98 -13.06 -16.72
CA VAL A 129 -8.68 -12.44 -17.02
C VAL A 129 -7.60 -13.28 -16.34
N ARG A 130 -6.80 -13.92 -17.20
CA ARG A 130 -5.62 -14.71 -16.88
C ARG A 130 -4.84 -14.07 -15.74
N ALA A 131 -4.53 -14.90 -14.74
CA ALA A 131 -3.42 -14.75 -13.81
C ALA A 131 -2.09 -14.63 -14.57
N GLY A 132 -1.87 -13.46 -15.18
CA GLY A 132 -0.63 -12.99 -15.76
C GLY A 132 -0.15 -11.80 -14.96
N PHE A 133 -0.09 -11.94 -13.63
CA PHE A 133 0.56 -10.98 -12.73
C PHE A 133 2.03 -10.88 -13.13
N ARG A 134 2.32 -10.02 -14.12
CA ARG A 134 3.68 -9.55 -14.41
C ARG A 134 4.08 -8.71 -13.22
N ILE A 135 4.76 -9.38 -12.29
CA ILE A 135 5.58 -8.78 -11.25
C ILE A 135 6.54 -7.82 -11.94
N ARG A 136 6.16 -6.55 -12.08
CA ARG A 136 7.10 -5.50 -12.44
C ARG A 136 7.68 -4.98 -11.13
N ASN A 137 8.68 -5.73 -10.67
CA ASN A 137 9.78 -5.26 -9.84
C ASN A 137 9.44 -4.23 -8.75
N ILE A 138 8.95 -4.71 -7.62
CA ILE A 138 8.82 -3.93 -6.37
C ILE A 138 10.22 -3.54 -5.80
N PHE A 139 11.31 -3.95 -6.46
CA PHE A 139 12.70 -3.63 -6.09
C PHE A 139 13.60 -3.21 -7.27
N SER A 140 13.08 -2.85 -8.45
CA SER A 140 13.93 -2.28 -9.52
C SER A 140 13.66 -0.80 -9.71
N SER A 141 14.71 0.01 -9.56
CA SER A 141 14.74 1.39 -10.02
C SER A 141 14.42 1.45 -11.52
N SER A 142 13.20 1.81 -11.87
CA SER A 142 12.83 2.61 -13.06
C SER A 142 11.32 2.54 -13.23
N GLY A 143 10.73 3.70 -13.54
CA GLY A 143 9.30 4.00 -13.56
C GLY A 143 8.38 2.83 -13.91
N SER A 144 7.50 2.53 -12.96
CA SER A 144 6.33 1.68 -13.16
C SER A 144 5.28 2.47 -13.96
N ILE A 145 5.45 2.52 -15.29
CA ILE A 145 4.34 2.86 -16.18
C ILE A 145 3.42 1.65 -16.17
N LEU A 146 2.33 1.74 -15.40
CA LEU A 146 1.23 0.77 -15.44
C LEU A 146 0.71 0.68 -16.89
N SER A 147 0.18 -0.49 -17.26
CA SER A 147 -0.50 -0.61 -18.54
C SER A 147 -1.82 0.19 -18.55
N PRO A 148 -2.27 0.71 -19.71
CA PRO A 148 -3.54 1.44 -19.80
C PRO A 148 -4.77 0.65 -19.28
N GLU A 149 -4.72 -0.68 -19.34
CA GLU A 149 -5.76 -1.57 -18.84
C GLU A 149 -5.79 -1.61 -17.29
N GLU A 150 -4.63 -1.60 -16.64
CA GLU A 150 -4.51 -1.52 -15.16
C GLU A 150 -4.93 -0.13 -14.63
N HIS A 151 -4.75 0.93 -15.43
CA HIS A 151 -5.30 2.24 -15.11
C HIS A 151 -6.82 2.29 -15.27
N ALA A 152 -7.40 1.52 -16.18
CA ALA A 152 -8.85 1.51 -16.39
C ALA A 152 -9.58 0.91 -15.18
N SER A 153 -8.94 0.01 -14.44
CA SER A 153 -9.55 -0.75 -13.35
C SER A 153 -9.56 -0.08 -11.98
N ILE A 154 -9.10 1.17 -11.88
CA ILE A 154 -9.08 1.93 -10.62
C ILE A 154 -10.16 3.02 -10.71
N SER A 155 -11.01 3.11 -9.68
CA SER A 155 -12.12 4.07 -9.70
C SER A 155 -11.60 5.52 -9.65
N PRO A 156 -12.38 6.52 -10.12
CA PRO A 156 -11.97 7.93 -10.05
C PRO A 156 -11.63 8.39 -8.63
N ASN A 157 -12.34 7.87 -7.62
CA ASN A 157 -12.11 8.20 -6.21
C ASN A 157 -10.82 7.57 -5.69
N GLU A 158 -10.56 6.31 -6.01
CA GLU A 158 -9.29 5.64 -5.68
C GLU A 158 -8.10 6.32 -6.37
N LYS A 159 -8.25 6.75 -7.63
CA LYS A 159 -7.23 7.55 -8.34
C LYS A 159 -6.95 8.87 -7.63
N ALA A 160 -7.99 9.57 -7.19
CA ALA A 160 -7.82 10.81 -6.43
C ALA A 160 -7.10 10.56 -5.09
N ALA A 161 -7.51 9.51 -4.37
CA ALA A 161 -6.87 9.10 -3.12
C ALA A 161 -5.41 8.69 -3.30
N LEU A 162 -5.07 7.98 -4.39
CA LEU A 162 -3.70 7.63 -4.74
C LEU A 162 -2.85 8.87 -5.05
N LYS A 163 -3.41 9.86 -5.75
CA LYS A 163 -2.71 11.13 -6.03
C LYS A 163 -2.44 11.92 -4.75
N GLU A 164 -3.44 12.00 -3.88
CA GLU A 164 -3.29 12.65 -2.57
C GLU A 164 -2.23 11.96 -1.71
N LEU A 165 -2.28 10.62 -1.65
CA LEU A 165 -1.31 9.83 -0.92
C LEU A 165 0.12 10.00 -1.48
N ALA A 166 0.27 9.99 -2.80
CA ALA A 166 1.57 10.20 -3.43
C ALA A 166 2.14 11.59 -3.14
N PHE A 167 1.30 12.62 -3.18
CA PHE A 167 1.68 13.98 -2.81
C PHE A 167 2.16 14.05 -1.36
N ALA A 168 1.39 13.46 -0.43
CA ALA A 168 1.75 13.43 1.00
C ALA A 168 3.09 12.69 1.25
N LEU A 169 3.31 11.59 0.52
CA LEU A 169 4.52 10.76 0.62
C LEU A 169 5.70 11.30 -0.20
N LYS A 170 5.52 12.38 -0.97
CA LYS A 170 6.53 12.94 -1.91
C LYS A 170 7.05 11.89 -2.91
N VAL A 171 6.15 11.02 -3.37
CA VAL A 171 6.46 10.02 -4.41
C VAL A 171 6.03 10.56 -5.76
N ASP A 172 6.94 10.56 -6.72
CA ASP A 172 6.61 10.90 -8.10
C ASP A 172 5.88 9.72 -8.76
N VAL A 173 4.59 9.91 -9.01
CA VAL A 173 3.74 9.01 -9.80
C VAL A 173 3.40 9.67 -11.13
N SER A 174 4.45 9.91 -11.92
CA SER A 174 4.34 10.24 -13.34
C SER A 174 3.60 9.11 -14.08
N GLY A 175 2.28 9.19 -14.15
CA GLY A 175 1.43 8.20 -14.81
C GLY A 175 0.02 8.02 -14.21
N LEU A 176 -0.23 8.46 -12.97
CA LEU A 176 -1.56 8.46 -12.34
C LEU A 176 -2.44 9.64 -12.82
#